data_AF-A0A2I1NBW1-F1
#
_entry.id   AF-A0A2I1NBW1-F1
#
_cell.length_a   1.000
_cell.length_b   1.000
_cell.length_c   1.000
_cell.angle_alpha   90.00
_cell.angle_beta   90.00
_cell.angle_gamma   90.00
#
_symmetry.space_group_name_H-M   'P 1'
#
loop_
_entity.id
_entity.type
_entity.pdbx_description
1 polymer ?
#
loop_
_entity_poly.entity_id
_entity_poly.type
_entity_poly.pdbx_seq_one_letter_code
_entity_poly.pdbx_strand_id
1 'polypeptide(L)'
;MPFLHIVSIVVLITLQGLIICITRFLNLEKNYSFIFKSCKNLAIAFFITFGVTVLTGFLLSQNGDFKFSDPMIESVINTKYAIAFLLLCNFSYIIYRFFLAKECYKKAEYDEMNEHLIIAVNYFIVLDIVLLLISTYLGVVIVSFK
;
A
#
# COMPACT_ATOMS: atom_id res chain seq x y z
N MET A 1 11.91 -17.38 -2.64
CA MET A 1 10.45 -17.68 -2.69
C MET A 1 9.72 -16.66 -3.56
N PRO A 2 9.87 -16.73 -4.91
CA PRO A 2 9.29 -15.72 -5.82
C PRO A 2 7.76 -15.74 -5.83
N PHE A 3 7.15 -16.92 -5.73
CA PHE A 3 5.69 -17.08 -5.67
C PHE A 3 5.07 -16.30 -4.49
N LEU A 4 5.63 -16.43 -3.28
CA LEU A 4 5.08 -15.79 -2.08
C LEU A 4 5.19 -14.26 -2.14
N HIS A 5 6.24 -13.73 -2.75
CA HIS A 5 6.41 -12.29 -2.99
C HIS A 5 5.38 -11.74 -3.99
N ILE A 6 5.11 -12.46 -5.07
CA ILE A 6 4.10 -12.04 -6.07
C ILE A 6 2.70 -12.08 -5.44
N VAL A 7 2.38 -13.16 -4.73
CA VAL A 7 1.08 -13.30 -4.04
C VAL A 7 0.90 -12.18 -3.02
N SER A 8 1.92 -11.83 -2.23
CA SER A 8 1.79 -10.76 -1.24
C SER A 8 1.57 -9.38 -1.88
N ILE A 9 2.20 -9.10 -3.02
CA ILE A 9 1.94 -7.86 -3.79
C ILE A 9 0.50 -7.83 -4.32
N VAL A 10 -0.01 -8.93 -4.89
CA VAL A 10 -1.39 -9.01 -5.37
C VAL A 10 -2.39 -8.81 -4.22
N VAL A 11 -2.11 -9.37 -3.06
CA VAL A 11 -2.93 -9.17 -1.86
C VAL A 11 -2.90 -7.69 -1.41
N LEU A 12 -1.74 -7.03 -1.45
CA LEU A 12 -1.65 -5.60 -1.14
C LEU A 12 -2.48 -4.72 -2.08
N ILE A 13 -2.42 -4.98 -3.39
CA ILE A 13 -3.22 -4.24 -4.39
C ILE A 13 -4.72 -4.47 -4.15
N THR A 14 -5.12 -5.72 -3.90
CA THR A 14 -6.54 -6.05 -3.65
C THR A 14 -7.05 -5.43 -2.34
N LEU A 15 -6.26 -5.41 -1.27
CA LEU A 15 -6.62 -4.72 -0.02
C LEU A 15 -6.88 -3.22 -0.24
N GLN A 16 -6.04 -2.56 -1.03
CA GLN A 16 -6.24 -1.15 -1.39
C GLN A 16 -7.49 -0.92 -2.22
N GLY A 17 -7.76 -1.80 -3.20
CA GLY A 17 -9.00 -1.80 -3.98
C GLY A 17 -10.24 -1.98 -3.10
N LEU A 18 -10.18 -2.85 -2.08
CA LEU A 18 -11.27 -3.04 -1.12
C LEU A 18 -11.53 -1.77 -0.30
N ILE A 19 -10.50 -1.05 0.14
CA ILE A 19 -10.68 0.22 0.85
C ILE A 19 -11.43 1.22 -0.05
N ILE A 20 -11.05 1.33 -1.33
CA ILE A 20 -11.75 2.20 -2.30
C ILE A 20 -13.23 1.80 -2.43
N CYS A 21 -13.52 0.52 -2.64
CA CYS A 21 -14.89 0.02 -2.80
C CYS A 21 -15.73 0.26 -1.54
N ILE A 22 -15.21 -0.08 -0.37
CA ILE A 22 -15.91 0.08 0.92
C ILE A 22 -16.20 1.56 1.19
N THR A 23 -15.21 2.44 1.02
CA THR A 23 -15.43 3.86 1.26
C THR A 23 -16.39 4.46 0.24
N ARG A 24 -16.33 4.09 -1.04
CA ARG A 24 -17.28 4.61 -2.04
C ARG A 24 -18.71 4.13 -1.81
N PHE A 25 -18.89 2.82 -1.63
CA PHE A 25 -20.22 2.22 -1.53
C PHE A 25 -20.93 2.65 -0.24
N LEU A 26 -20.22 2.60 0.90
CA LEU A 26 -20.84 2.93 2.19
C LEU A 26 -20.96 4.43 2.44
N ASN A 27 -20.22 5.27 1.71
CA ASN A 27 -20.43 6.71 1.75
C ASN A 27 -21.79 7.08 1.11
N LEU A 28 -22.22 6.36 0.07
CA LEU A 28 -23.57 6.52 -0.51
C LEU A 28 -24.67 6.15 0.49
N GLU A 29 -24.45 5.09 1.27
CA GLU A 29 -25.37 4.64 2.32
C GLU A 29 -25.24 5.43 3.63
N LYS A 30 -24.33 6.41 3.71
CA LYS A 30 -24.02 7.20 4.92
C LYS A 30 -23.66 6.34 6.15
N ASN A 31 -23.13 5.14 5.94
CA ASN A 31 -22.78 4.20 7.01
C ASN A 31 -21.32 4.37 7.49
N TYR A 32 -21.03 5.57 8.00
CA TYR A 32 -19.66 5.98 8.35
C TYR A 32 -19.02 5.17 9.48
N SER A 33 -19.81 4.73 10.46
CA SER A 33 -19.34 3.89 11.56
C SER A 33 -18.72 2.58 11.05
N PHE A 34 -19.35 1.94 10.07
CA PHE A 34 -18.85 0.72 9.46
C PHE A 34 -17.60 0.97 8.60
N ILE A 35 -17.52 2.11 7.90
CA ILE A 35 -16.32 2.53 7.15
C ILE A 35 -15.11 2.58 8.10
N PHE A 36 -15.20 3.30 9.22
CA PHE A 36 -14.07 3.44 10.13
C PHE A 36 -13.66 2.13 10.78
N LYS A 37 -14.63 1.26 11.12
CA LYS A 37 -14.33 -0.08 11.66
C LYS A 37 -13.62 -0.96 10.64
N SER A 38 -14.11 -0.97 9.40
CA SER A 38 -13.54 -1.77 8.30
C SER A 38 -12.16 -1.27 7.91
N CYS A 39 -11.98 0.05 7.82
CA CYS A 39 -10.70 0.66 7.50
C CYS A 39 -9.62 0.33 8.54
N LYS A 40 -9.96 0.30 9.84
CA LYS A 40 -9.03 -0.11 10.89
C LYS A 40 -8.54 -1.55 10.69
N ASN A 41 -9.45 -2.47 10.39
CA ASN A 41 -9.10 -3.87 10.16
C ASN A 41 -8.26 -4.06 8.90
N LEU A 42 -8.61 -3.35 7.82
CA LEU A 42 -7.86 -3.37 6.56
C LEU A 42 -6.47 -2.75 6.71
N ALA A 43 -6.30 -1.72 7.55
CA ALA A 43 -5.00 -1.15 7.85
C ALA A 43 -4.07 -2.15 8.56
N ILE A 44 -4.60 -2.95 9.48
CA ILE A 44 -3.82 -4.03 10.13
C ILE A 44 -3.41 -5.08 9.10
N ALA A 45 -4.35 -5.52 8.24
CA ALA A 45 -4.06 -6.46 7.16
C ALA A 45 -3.00 -5.93 6.20
N PHE A 46 -3.04 -4.63 5.89
CA PHE A 46 -2.02 -3.97 5.07
C PHE A 46 -0.64 -4.05 5.72
N PHE A 47 -0.46 -3.68 6.99
CA PHE A 47 0.87 -3.72 7.62
C PHE A 47 1.45 -5.14 7.67
N ILE A 48 0.61 -6.14 7.94
CA ILE A 48 1.03 -7.55 7.96
C ILE A 48 1.51 -7.97 6.57
N THR A 49 0.70 -7.74 5.53
CA THR A 49 1.02 -8.13 4.15
C THR A 49 2.17 -7.33 3.55
N PHE A 50 2.30 -6.06 3.95
CA PHE A 50 3.43 -5.19 3.61
C PHE A 50 4.73 -5.73 4.21
N GLY A 51 4.73 -6.07 5.51
CA GLY A 51 5.89 -6.67 6.17
C GLY A 51 6.35 -7.96 5.49
N VAL A 52 5.41 -8.86 5.14
CA VAL A 52 5.71 -10.07 4.38
C VAL A 52 6.31 -9.75 3.01
N THR A 53 5.81 -8.74 2.32
CA THR A 53 6.31 -8.32 0.99
C THR A 53 7.75 -7.80 1.07
N VAL A 54 8.06 -6.98 2.08
CA VAL A 54 9.42 -6.45 2.29
C VAL A 54 10.39 -7.58 2.66
N LEU A 55 10.02 -8.45 3.59
CA LEU A 55 10.85 -9.58 4.02
C LEU A 55 11.14 -10.55 2.87
N THR A 56 10.12 -10.91 2.09
CA THR A 56 10.29 -11.80 0.93
C THR A 56 11.11 -11.16 -0.17
N GLY A 57 10.96 -9.85 -0.39
CA GLY A 57 11.80 -9.07 -1.31
C GLY A 57 13.27 -9.08 -0.91
N PHE A 58 13.56 -8.91 0.38
CA PHE A 58 14.93 -8.97 0.93
C PHE A 58 15.55 -10.35 0.86
N LEU A 59 14.80 -11.41 1.15
CA LEU A 59 15.30 -12.78 0.97
C LEU A 59 15.58 -13.08 -0.50
N LEU A 60 14.81 -12.53 -1.43
CA LEU A 60 15.06 -12.69 -2.86
C LEU A 60 16.31 -11.94 -3.33
N SER A 61 16.60 -10.77 -2.77
CA SER A 61 17.82 -10.00 -3.12
C SER A 61 19.10 -10.64 -2.60
N GLN A 62 19.05 -11.42 -1.51
CA GLN A 62 20.23 -12.13 -0.98
C GLN A 62 20.52 -13.49 -1.64
N ASN A 63 19.50 -14.17 -2.18
CA ASN A 63 19.64 -15.53 -2.75
C ASN A 63 20.08 -15.55 -4.22
N GLY A 64 20.64 -14.45 -4.75
CA GLY A 64 21.28 -14.43 -6.06
C GLY A 64 22.79 -14.56 -5.91
N ASP A 65 23.43 -15.49 -6.63
CA ASP A 65 24.88 -15.54 -6.86
C ASP A 65 25.44 -14.30 -7.60
N PHE A 66 24.64 -13.23 -7.71
CA PHE A 66 25.08 -11.94 -8.17
C PHE A 66 25.96 -11.32 -7.10
N LYS A 67 27.26 -11.58 -7.22
CA LYS A 67 28.27 -10.58 -6.90
C LYS A 67 27.73 -9.23 -7.38
N PHE A 68 27.65 -8.26 -6.47
CA PHE A 68 27.27 -6.85 -6.68
C PHE A 68 28.20 -6.15 -7.71
N SER A 69 28.29 -6.68 -8.92
CA SER A 69 29.24 -6.26 -9.96
C SER A 69 28.52 -5.53 -11.08
N ASP A 70 27.20 -5.69 -11.22
CA ASP A 70 26.39 -4.88 -12.14
C ASP A 70 25.72 -3.72 -11.38
N PRO A 71 26.19 -2.47 -11.56
CA PRO A 71 25.62 -1.29 -10.90
C PRO A 71 24.16 -1.04 -11.28
N MET A 72 23.70 -1.58 -12.42
CA MET A 72 22.30 -1.47 -12.84
C MET A 72 21.38 -2.25 -11.90
N ILE A 73 21.73 -3.49 -11.54
CA ILE A 73 20.91 -4.33 -10.64
C ILE A 73 20.86 -3.71 -9.23
N GLU A 74 21.99 -3.19 -8.73
CA GLU A 74 22.05 -2.51 -7.44
C GLU A 74 21.12 -1.29 -7.39
N SER A 75 21.11 -0.47 -8.45
CA SER A 75 20.22 0.69 -8.55
C SER A 75 18.74 0.31 -8.52
N VAL A 76 18.35 -0.80 -9.17
CA VAL A 76 16.97 -1.30 -9.20
C VAL A 76 16.54 -1.80 -7.82
N ILE A 77 17.42 -2.52 -7.11
CA ILE A 77 17.15 -2.98 -5.74
C ILE A 77 16.96 -1.78 -4.80
N ASN A 78 17.85 -0.79 -4.84
CA ASN A 78 17.74 0.43 -4.02
C ASN A 78 16.44 1.18 -4.33
N THR A 79 16.05 1.27 -5.61
CA THR A 79 14.79 1.89 -6.02
C THR A 79 13.57 1.13 -5.47
N LYS A 80 13.58 -0.21 -5.45
CA LYS A 80 12.49 -0.99 -4.83
C LYS A 80 12.35 -0.70 -3.33
N TYR A 81 13.46 -0.57 -2.61
CA TYR A 81 13.41 -0.21 -1.18
C TYR A 81 12.95 1.23 -0.96
N ALA A 82 13.35 2.16 -1.82
CA ALA A 82 12.85 3.53 -1.79
C ALA A 82 11.32 3.58 -2.01
N ILE A 83 10.80 2.80 -2.96
CA ILE A 83 9.35 2.67 -3.18
C ILE A 83 8.66 2.06 -1.95
N ALA A 84 9.24 1.02 -1.35
CA ALA A 84 8.68 0.43 -0.13
C ALA A 84 8.62 1.45 1.02
N PHE A 85 9.68 2.24 1.21
CA PHE A 85 9.68 3.31 2.21
C PHE A 85 8.61 4.37 1.92
N LEU A 86 8.47 4.79 0.65
CA LEU A 86 7.44 5.75 0.24
C LEU A 86 6.03 5.21 0.50
N LEU A 87 5.76 3.94 0.19
CA LEU A 87 4.49 3.27 0.49
C LEU A 87 4.19 3.27 1.99
N LEU A 88 5.19 3.01 2.84
CA LEU A 88 5.02 3.04 4.28
C LEU A 88 4.67 4.45 4.79
N CYS A 89 5.32 5.48 4.26
CA CYS A 89 5.01 6.88 4.59
C CYS A 89 3.59 7.26 4.13
N ASN A 90 3.24 6.95 2.88
CA ASN A 90 1.91 7.22 2.31
C ASN A 90 0.81 6.53 3.12
N PHE A 91 0.99 5.25 3.43
CA PHE A 91 -0.01 4.50 4.18
C PHE A 91 -0.18 5.03 5.61
N SER A 92 0.92 5.44 6.25
CA SER A 92 0.88 6.11 7.55
C SER A 92 0.08 7.43 7.48
N TYR A 93 0.24 8.20 6.41
CA TYR A 93 -0.53 9.41 6.17
C TYR A 93 -2.02 9.12 5.91
N ILE A 94 -2.33 8.05 5.16
CA ILE A 94 -3.71 7.59 4.95
C ILE A 94 -4.38 7.29 6.30
N ILE A 95 -3.73 6.55 7.20
CA ILE A 95 -4.26 6.25 8.53
C ILE A 95 -4.52 7.54 9.33
N TYR A 96 -3.59 8.49 9.27
CA TYR A 96 -3.78 9.79 9.90
C TYR A 96 -5.00 10.54 9.35
N ARG A 97 -5.22 10.57 8.04
CA ARG A 97 -6.42 11.17 7.43
C ARG A 97 -7.70 10.43 7.85
N PHE A 98 -7.68 9.11 7.95
CA PHE A 98 -8.82 8.34 8.46
C PHE A 98 -9.11 8.63 9.94
N PHE A 99 -8.08 8.89 10.75
CA PHE A 99 -8.25 9.32 12.12
C PHE A 99 -8.93 10.69 12.21
N LEU A 100 -8.45 11.68 11.44
CA LEU A 100 -9.08 13.00 11.36
C LEU A 100 -10.54 12.93 10.88
N ALA A 101 -10.81 12.15 9.83
CA ALA A 101 -12.17 11.92 9.36
C ALA A 101 -13.10 11.37 10.47
N LYS A 102 -12.58 10.47 11.30
CA LYS A 102 -13.32 9.92 12.44
C LYS A 102 -13.57 10.95 13.53
N GLU A 103 -12.67 11.91 13.74
CA GLU A 103 -12.87 13.01 14.69
C GLU A 103 -13.92 14.01 14.20
N CYS A 104 -13.87 14.42 12.92
CA CYS A 104 -14.88 15.28 12.31
C CYS A 104 -16.27 14.62 12.35
N TYR A 105 -16.36 13.30 12.13
CA TYR A 105 -17.60 12.54 12.28
C TYR A 105 -18.20 12.65 13.70
N LYS A 106 -17.37 12.63 14.75
CA LYS A 106 -17.85 12.82 16.13
C LYS A 106 -18.36 14.24 16.40
N LYS A 107 -17.82 15.23 15.69
CA LYS A 107 -18.24 16.64 15.76
C LYS A 107 -19.43 16.97 14.85
N ALA A 108 -19.93 16.00 14.09
CA ALA A 108 -20.95 16.18 13.06
C ALA A 108 -20.55 17.13 11.90
N GLU A 109 -19.25 17.27 11.65
CA GLU A 109 -18.66 18.06 10.56
C GLU A 109 -18.50 17.16 9.31
N TYR A 110 -19.62 16.90 8.61
CA TYR A 110 -19.65 15.92 7.51
C TYR A 110 -18.88 16.35 6.26
N ASP A 111 -18.79 17.66 5.99
CA ASP A 111 -18.08 18.18 4.82
C ASP A 111 -16.56 17.97 4.96
N GLU A 112 -15.99 18.35 6.12
CA GLU A 112 -14.57 18.14 6.43
C GLU A 112 -14.24 16.64 6.49
N MET A 113 -15.11 15.82 7.10
CA MET A 113 -14.95 14.36 7.10
C MET A 113 -14.85 13.81 5.66
N ASN A 114 -15.74 14.24 4.77
CA ASN A 114 -15.72 13.79 3.37
C ASN A 114 -14.44 14.23 2.65
N GLU A 115 -13.94 15.44 2.91
CA GLU A 115 -12.66 15.89 2.36
C GLU A 115 -11.49 15.01 2.83
N HIS A 116 -11.46 14.66 4.12
CA HIS A 116 -10.48 13.71 4.66
C HIS A 116 -10.53 12.34 3.98
N LEU A 117 -11.74 11.80 3.77
CA LEU A 117 -11.95 10.52 3.08
C LEU A 117 -11.57 10.58 1.60
N ILE A 118 -11.94 11.65 0.89
CA ILE A 118 -11.60 11.85 -0.53
C ILE A 118 -10.07 11.90 -0.69
N ILE A 119 -9.38 12.66 0.15
CA ILE A 119 -7.91 12.76 0.10
C ILE A 119 -7.27 11.40 0.35
N ALA A 120 -7.71 10.66 1.37
CA ALA A 120 -7.19 9.34 1.66
C ALA A 120 -7.39 8.37 0.48
N VAL A 121 -8.62 8.27 -0.04
CA VAL A 121 -9.02 7.21 -0.96
C VAL A 121 -8.74 7.53 -2.43
N ASN A 122 -9.08 8.74 -2.90
CA ASN A 122 -8.97 9.07 -4.32
C ASN A 122 -7.56 9.55 -4.72
N TYR A 123 -6.72 9.95 -3.76
CA TYR A 123 -5.36 10.42 -4.05
C TYR A 123 -4.30 9.42 -3.56
N PHE A 124 -4.21 9.19 -2.25
CA PHE A 124 -3.08 8.42 -1.70
C PHE A 124 -3.19 6.92 -1.97
N ILE A 125 -4.37 6.31 -1.84
CA ILE A 125 -4.52 4.88 -2.19
C ILE A 125 -4.30 4.65 -3.69
N VAL A 126 -4.78 5.55 -4.55
CA VAL A 126 -4.51 5.46 -6.00
C VAL A 126 -3.01 5.55 -6.29
N LEU A 127 -2.30 6.47 -5.63
CA LEU A 127 -0.85 6.59 -5.74
C LEU A 127 -0.13 5.31 -5.28
N ASP A 128 -0.55 4.73 -4.16
CA ASP A 128 0.04 3.49 -3.64
C ASP A 128 -0.14 2.30 -4.61
N ILE A 129 -1.29 2.18 -5.27
CA ILE A 129 -1.51 1.16 -6.32
C ILE A 129 -0.52 1.36 -7.48
N VAL A 130 -0.32 2.60 -7.94
CA VAL A 130 0.64 2.90 -9.02
C VAL A 130 2.07 2.54 -8.60
N LEU A 131 2.47 2.90 -7.38
CA LEU A 131 3.79 2.56 -6.83
C LEU A 131 4.00 1.04 -6.72
N LEU A 132 2.96 0.29 -6.34
CA LEU A 132 3.02 -1.17 -6.30
C LEU A 132 3.18 -1.79 -7.70
N LEU A 133 2.53 -1.23 -8.73
CA LEU A 133 2.70 -1.68 -10.11
C LEU A 133 4.14 -1.42 -10.60
N ILE A 134 4.69 -0.24 -10.32
CA ILE A 134 6.09 0.10 -10.65
C ILE A 134 7.05 -0.86 -9.93
N SER A 135 6.83 -1.11 -8.63
CA SER A 135 7.66 -2.05 -7.85
C SER A 135 7.60 -3.48 -8.39
N THR A 136 6.44 -3.91 -8.87
CA THR A 136 6.25 -5.21 -9.53
C THR A 136 7.05 -5.29 -10.83
N TYR A 137 6.96 -4.26 -11.67
CA TYR A 137 7.73 -4.17 -12.92
C TYR A 137 9.24 -4.25 -12.65
N LEU A 138 9.75 -3.47 -11.69
CA LEU A 138 11.16 -3.54 -11.29
C LEU A 138 11.56 -4.94 -10.81
N GLY A 139 10.64 -5.65 -10.14
CA GLY A 139 10.84 -7.05 -9.76
C GLY A 139 11.00 -8.00 -10.95
N VAL A 140 10.19 -7.82 -12.00
CA VAL A 140 10.31 -8.61 -13.26
C VAL A 140 11.62 -8.31 -13.97
N VAL A 141 12.02 -7.04 -14.03
CA VAL A 141 13.27 -6.61 -14.66
C VAL A 141 14.48 -7.30 -14.01
N ILE A 142 14.56 -7.36 -12.67
CA ILE A 142 15.63 -8.08 -11.96
C ILE A 142 15.69 -9.56 -12.38
N VAL A 143 14.56 -10.23 -12.55
CA VAL A 143 14.51 -11.64 -12.96
C VAL A 143 14.99 -11.82 -14.40
N SER A 144 14.74 -10.87 -15.30
CA SER A 144 15.20 -10.95 -16.69
C SER A 144 16.70 -10.75 -16.84
N PHE A 145 17.36 -10.11 -15.88
CA PHE A 145 18.83 -9.95 -15.84
C PHE A 145 19.53 -11.12 -15.14
N LYS A 146 18.77 -12.06 -14.54
CA LYS A 146 19.26 -13.28 -13.90
C LYS A 146 19.33 -14.43 -14.90
#